data_AF-A0A370G713-F1
#
_entry.id   AF-A0A370G713-F1
#
_cell.length_a   1.000
_cell.length_b   1.000
_cell.length_c   1.000
_cell.angle_alpha   90.00
_cell.angle_beta   90.00
_cell.angle_gamma   90.00
#
_symmetry.space_group_name_H-M   'P 1'
#
loop_
_entity.id
_entity.type
_entity.pdbx_description
1 polymer ?
#
loop_
_entity_poly.entity_id
_entity_poly.type
_entity_poly.pdbx_seq_one_letter_code
_entity_poly.pdbx_strand_id
1 'polypeptide(L)'
;MIRFQKNYSSRPNVLGTSCLMALSAPHREIAALSSIPTDDVPSAIQATEGGNEVRLIDLFVPFDRNVSDKWEQYLAIYDAELRRFVAAGKPLRLLEIGVQNGGSLQIWSRYLPPGSTITGIDIDPACAHLSLGAGIRILNGDASDSAALERLLGDERFDIIVDDGSHRSDHIIASFEACFPRLAAGGIYVVEDVHCSYFASFGGGVPQAGGRHGIFQGAD
;
A
#
# COMPACT_ATOMS: atom_id res chain seq x y z
N MET A 1 -5.79 -7.22 4.00
CA MET A 1 -4.53 -6.45 4.05
C MET A 1 -3.68 -6.87 5.25
N ILE A 2 -2.36 -6.95 5.09
CA ILE A 2 -1.37 -7.14 6.17
C ILE A 2 -0.31 -6.04 6.06
N ARG A 3 0.21 -5.58 7.19
CA ARG A 3 1.23 -4.52 7.24
C ARG A 3 2.46 -4.97 8.05
N PHE A 4 3.64 -4.68 7.49
CA PHE A 4 4.95 -4.86 8.10
C PHE A 4 5.62 -3.50 8.31
N GLN A 5 6.47 -3.38 9.33
CA GLN A 5 7.30 -2.19 9.54
C GLN A 5 8.74 -2.58 9.82
N LYS A 6 9.66 -1.87 9.18
CA LYS A 6 11.08 -2.03 9.44
C LYS A 6 11.46 -1.14 10.62
N ASN A 7 11.88 -1.76 11.72
CA ASN A 7 12.34 -1.00 12.89
C ASN A 7 13.71 -0.39 12.64
N TYR A 8 14.00 0.71 13.34
CA TYR A 8 15.36 1.25 13.41
C TYR A 8 16.25 0.25 14.14
N SER A 9 17.22 -0.35 13.44
CA SER A 9 18.27 -1.11 14.12
C SER A 9 19.27 -0.14 14.71
N SER A 10 19.40 -0.13 16.04
CA SER A 10 20.46 0.59 16.76
C SER A 10 21.81 -0.14 16.73
N ARG A 11 21.93 -1.25 15.98
CA ARG A 11 23.17 -2.03 15.85
C ARG A 11 23.63 -2.06 14.39
N PRO A 12 24.86 -1.59 14.10
CA PRO A 12 25.46 -1.85 12.80
C PRO A 12 25.77 -3.36 12.71
N ASN A 13 25.34 -4.01 11.62
CA ASN A 13 25.71 -5.37 11.22
C ASN A 13 25.08 -6.59 11.93
N VAL A 14 23.79 -6.56 12.25
CA VAL A 14 23.02 -7.82 12.42
C VAL A 14 21.76 -7.76 11.56
N LEU A 15 21.63 -8.66 10.58
CA LEU A 15 20.35 -8.94 9.93
C LEU A 15 19.38 -9.54 10.96
N GLY A 16 18.79 -8.68 11.78
CA GLY A 16 17.74 -9.02 12.73
C GLY A 16 16.46 -8.32 12.32
N THR A 17 15.70 -8.92 11.42
CA THR A 17 14.38 -8.41 11.02
C THR A 17 13.38 -8.69 12.13
N SER A 18 13.23 -7.79 13.09
CA SER A 18 12.12 -7.85 14.05
C SER A 18 10.83 -7.43 13.34
N CYS A 19 10.11 -8.40 12.78
CA CYS A 19 8.77 -8.22 12.24
C CYS A 19 7.76 -8.16 13.40
N LEU A 20 7.08 -7.02 13.57
CA LEU A 20 5.90 -6.95 14.44
C LEU A 20 4.66 -7.02 13.54
N MET A 21 3.99 -8.18 13.55
CA MET A 21 2.66 -8.33 12.95
C MET A 21 1.63 -7.69 13.90
N ALA A 22 1.00 -6.59 13.48
CA ALA A 22 -0.13 -6.03 14.19
C ALA A 22 -1.43 -6.50 13.51
N LEU A 23 -2.21 -7.33 14.20
CA LEU A 23 -3.61 -7.61 13.86
C LEU A 23 -4.46 -6.54 14.58
N SER A 24 -5.25 -5.77 13.85
CA SER A 24 -6.12 -4.76 14.45
C SER A 24 -7.24 -5.43 15.27
N ALA A 25 -7.47 -4.95 16.48
CA ALA A 25 -8.52 -5.44 17.38
C ALA A 25 -9.91 -4.86 16.98
N PRO A 26 -11.03 -5.58 17.22
CA PRO A 26 -12.36 -5.08 16.88
C PRO A 26 -12.83 -3.97 17.82
N HIS A 27 -13.52 -2.97 17.24
CA HIS A 27 -14.11 -1.82 17.92
C HIS A 27 -15.31 -2.21 18.81
N ARG A 28 -15.47 -1.49 19.94
CA ARG A 28 -16.67 -1.51 20.80
C ARG A 28 -17.80 -0.69 20.16
N GLU A 29 -19.03 -1.18 20.30
CA GLU A 29 -20.29 -0.53 19.88
C GLU A 29 -20.44 0.89 20.44
N ILE A 30 -20.90 1.82 19.60
CA ILE A 30 -21.51 3.09 20.02
C ILE A 30 -22.99 3.04 19.62
N ALA A 31 -23.84 3.27 20.62
CA ALA A 31 -25.29 3.22 20.54
C ALA A 31 -25.88 4.28 19.61
N ALA A 32 -27.04 3.92 19.04
CA ALA A 32 -27.86 4.71 18.14
C ALA A 32 -28.23 6.10 18.72
N LEU A 33 -28.10 7.13 17.88
CA LEU A 33 -28.81 8.39 18.02
C LEU A 33 -29.46 8.75 16.68
N SER A 34 -30.78 8.83 16.75
CA SER A 34 -31.73 9.06 15.67
C SER A 34 -31.77 10.51 15.19
N SER A 35 -32.11 10.64 13.90
CA SER A 35 -32.73 11.78 13.20
C SER A 35 -31.96 13.11 13.13
N ILE A 36 -31.46 13.44 11.94
CA ILE A 36 -31.17 14.83 11.52
C ILE A 36 -31.95 15.10 10.21
N PRO A 37 -32.65 16.24 10.08
CA PRO A 37 -33.48 16.55 8.91
C PRO A 37 -32.63 16.99 7.70
N THR A 38 -33.12 16.68 6.51
CA THR A 38 -32.67 17.24 5.23
C THR A 38 -33.24 18.65 5.07
N ASP A 39 -32.39 19.67 4.96
CA ASP A 39 -32.52 20.82 4.03
C ASP A 39 -31.40 21.84 4.31
N ASP A 40 -31.08 22.60 3.27
CA ASP A 40 -30.06 23.66 3.12
C ASP A 40 -28.63 23.20 2.80
N VAL A 41 -28.32 23.26 1.49
CA VAL A 41 -26.97 23.36 0.93
C VAL A 41 -26.69 24.85 0.64
N PRO A 42 -25.85 25.55 1.42
CA PRO A 42 -25.32 26.85 1.01
C PRO A 42 -24.03 26.68 0.19
N SER A 43 -23.96 27.47 -0.86
CA SER A 43 -22.81 27.66 -1.73
C SER A 43 -21.62 28.32 -1.01
N ALA A 44 -20.43 28.09 -1.56
CA ALA A 44 -19.14 28.65 -1.19
C ALA A 44 -18.50 28.05 0.08
N ILE A 45 -17.52 27.17 -0.15
CA ILE A 45 -16.53 26.78 0.85
C ILE A 45 -15.75 28.04 1.24
N GLN A 46 -16.15 28.69 2.32
CA GLN A 46 -15.29 29.62 3.05
C GLN A 46 -14.31 28.80 3.88
N ALA A 47 -13.03 29.05 3.68
CA ALA A 47 -11.94 28.45 4.42
C ALA A 47 -12.13 28.72 5.91
N THR A 48 -12.36 27.66 6.69
CA THR A 48 -12.36 27.71 8.15
C THR A 48 -10.96 27.33 8.65
N GLU A 49 -10.44 28.14 9.57
CA GLU A 49 -9.18 27.92 10.25
C GLU A 49 -9.29 26.71 11.20
N GLY A 50 -8.83 25.57 10.71
CA GLY A 50 -8.65 24.31 11.43
C GLY A 50 -8.06 23.34 10.41
N GLY A 51 -6.76 23.07 10.49
CA GLY A 51 -6.02 22.36 9.43
C GLY A 51 -6.73 21.08 9.00
N ASN A 52 -7.37 21.12 7.84
CA ASN A 52 -8.18 20.02 7.35
C ASN A 52 -7.23 18.90 6.92
N GLU A 53 -7.06 17.89 7.77
CA GLU A 53 -6.27 16.70 7.45
C GLU A 53 -6.92 16.01 6.25
N VAL A 54 -6.20 15.96 5.12
CA VAL A 54 -6.71 15.35 3.90
C VAL A 54 -6.87 13.86 4.15
N ARG A 55 -8.11 13.35 4.13
CA ARG A 55 -8.39 11.92 4.25
C ARG A 55 -8.36 11.26 2.88
N LEU A 56 -7.87 10.02 2.82
CA LEU A 56 -7.76 9.30 1.56
C LEU A 56 -9.13 9.09 0.88
N ILE A 57 -10.18 8.88 1.67
CA ILE A 57 -11.56 8.74 1.17
C ILE A 57 -12.04 9.99 0.42
N ASP A 58 -11.67 11.19 0.89
CA ASP A 58 -12.07 12.47 0.30
C ASP A 58 -11.35 12.72 -1.04
N LEU A 59 -10.24 12.01 -1.29
CA LEU A 59 -9.54 12.00 -2.56
C LEU A 59 -10.05 10.89 -3.49
N PHE A 60 -10.34 9.71 -2.95
CA PHE A 60 -10.69 8.51 -3.71
C PHE A 60 -12.09 8.59 -4.32
N VAL A 61 -13.11 8.93 -3.53
CA VAL A 61 -14.52 8.94 -3.96
C VAL A 61 -14.78 9.89 -5.14
N PRO A 62 -14.30 11.14 -5.13
CA PRO A 62 -14.52 12.05 -6.26
C PRO A 62 -13.51 11.84 -7.42
N PHE A 63 -12.64 10.84 -7.36
CA PHE A 63 -11.58 10.66 -8.35
C PHE A 63 -12.16 10.18 -9.69
N ASP A 64 -12.10 11.04 -10.71
CA ASP A 64 -12.76 10.83 -12.01
C ASP A 64 -11.79 10.64 -13.18
N ARG A 65 -10.49 10.47 -12.91
CA ARG A 65 -9.46 10.26 -13.93
C ARG A 65 -9.27 8.77 -14.21
N ASN A 66 -8.12 8.21 -13.85
CA ASN A 66 -7.85 6.80 -14.02
C ASN A 66 -8.57 6.01 -12.94
N VAL A 67 -9.18 4.89 -13.32
CA VAL A 67 -9.90 4.01 -12.39
C VAL A 67 -8.91 3.43 -11.38
N SER A 68 -9.37 3.32 -10.14
CA SER A 68 -8.70 2.58 -9.07
C SER A 68 -9.76 1.75 -8.36
N ASP A 69 -9.49 0.47 -8.15
CA ASP A 69 -10.35 -0.39 -7.34
C ASP A 69 -9.68 -0.56 -5.97
N LYS A 70 -10.38 -0.17 -4.89
CA LYS A 70 -9.98 -0.47 -3.52
C LYS A 70 -11.21 -0.76 -2.69
N TRP A 71 -11.06 -1.67 -1.73
CA TRP A 71 -12.10 -1.85 -0.74
C TRP A 71 -12.19 -0.61 0.15
N GLU A 72 -13.41 -0.14 0.42
CA GLU A 72 -13.63 1.09 1.21
C GLU A 72 -12.89 1.05 2.56
N GLN A 73 -12.88 -0.11 3.23
CA GLN A 73 -12.18 -0.26 4.51
C GLN A 73 -10.66 -0.08 4.42
N TYR A 74 -10.04 -0.27 3.25
CA TYR A 74 -8.60 -0.07 3.10
C TYR A 74 -8.23 1.41 3.23
N LEU A 75 -9.11 2.31 2.78
CA LEU A 75 -8.85 3.75 2.80
C LEU A 75 -8.66 4.27 4.23
N ALA A 76 -9.54 3.87 5.15
CA ALA A 76 -9.43 4.24 6.56
C ALA A 76 -8.19 3.63 7.25
N ILE A 77 -7.77 2.42 6.85
CA ILE A 77 -6.57 1.79 7.40
C ILE A 77 -5.31 2.50 6.85
N TYR A 78 -5.29 2.84 5.57
CA TYR A 78 -4.20 3.63 4.98
C TYR A 78 -4.08 4.98 5.67
N ASP A 79 -5.19 5.67 5.92
CA ASP A 79 -5.17 6.91 6.71
C ASP A 79 -4.51 6.71 8.08
N ALA A 80 -4.92 5.68 8.82
CA ALA A 80 -4.36 5.40 10.14
C ALA A 80 -2.86 5.06 10.10
N GLU A 81 -2.41 4.27 9.13
CA GLU A 81 -1.02 3.81 8.99
C GLU A 81 -0.09 4.90 8.46
N LEU A 82 -0.60 5.75 7.56
CA LEU A 82 0.18 6.77 6.86
C LEU A 82 0.14 8.14 7.53
N ARG A 83 -0.81 8.40 8.45
CA ARG A 83 -0.97 9.71 9.14
C ARG A 83 0.34 10.29 9.65
N ARG A 84 1.22 9.46 10.24
CA ARG A 84 2.49 9.93 10.82
C ARG A 84 3.47 10.44 9.78
N PHE A 85 3.42 9.89 8.56
CA PHE A 85 4.27 10.31 7.46
C PHE A 85 3.73 11.59 6.83
N VAL A 86 2.40 11.64 6.60
CA VAL A 86 1.72 12.82 6.07
C VAL A 86 1.88 14.01 7.02
N ALA A 87 1.61 13.83 8.31
CA ALA A 87 1.76 14.86 9.34
C ALA A 87 3.21 15.35 9.52
N ALA A 88 4.22 14.51 9.22
CA ALA A 88 5.61 14.93 9.24
C ALA A 88 5.96 15.89 8.08
N GLY A 89 5.16 15.92 7.01
CA GLY A 89 5.27 16.86 5.90
C GLY A 89 6.54 16.73 5.06
N LYS A 90 7.31 15.64 5.22
CA LYS A 90 8.54 15.40 4.44
C LYS A 90 8.22 14.63 3.17
N PRO A 91 8.90 14.91 2.04
CA PRO A 91 8.78 14.10 0.83
C PRO A 91 9.05 12.60 1.11
N LEU A 92 8.22 11.74 0.54
CA LEU A 92 8.30 10.29 0.69
C LEU A 92 8.55 9.63 -0.66
N ARG A 93 9.12 8.43 -0.62
CA ARG A 93 9.24 7.54 -1.78
C ARG A 93 8.31 6.36 -1.60
N LEU A 94 7.31 6.25 -2.46
CA LEU A 94 6.36 5.14 -2.48
C LEU A 94 6.65 4.22 -3.66
N LEU A 95 6.65 2.91 -3.42
CA LEU A 95 6.61 1.87 -4.43
C LEU A 95 5.26 1.16 -4.36
N GLU A 96 4.59 0.98 -5.49
CA GLU A 96 3.39 0.14 -5.64
C GLU A 96 3.65 -0.93 -6.69
N ILE A 97 3.38 -2.18 -6.33
CA ILE A 97 3.37 -3.34 -7.23
C ILE A 97 1.92 -3.57 -7.62
N GLY A 98 1.65 -3.60 -8.93
CA GLY A 98 0.30 -3.54 -9.48
C GLY A 98 -0.10 -2.09 -9.77
N VAL A 99 -0.05 -1.70 -11.05
CA VAL A 99 -0.42 -0.34 -11.50
C VAL A 99 -1.81 -0.36 -12.12
N GLN A 100 -2.12 -1.39 -12.90
CA GLN A 100 -3.38 -1.52 -13.65
C GLN A 100 -3.67 -0.24 -14.46
N ASN A 101 -4.68 0.55 -14.08
CA ASN A 101 -5.04 1.79 -14.76
C ASN A 101 -4.27 3.02 -14.25
N GLY A 102 -3.52 2.92 -13.16
CA GLY A 102 -2.73 4.01 -12.56
C GLY A 102 -3.52 4.98 -11.67
N GLY A 103 -4.79 4.70 -11.38
CA GLY A 103 -5.62 5.56 -10.52
C GLY A 103 -5.07 5.66 -9.10
N SER A 104 -4.65 4.54 -8.50
CA SER A 104 -4.04 4.50 -7.17
C SER A 104 -2.80 5.39 -7.08
N LEU A 105 -1.90 5.32 -8.07
CA LEU A 105 -0.71 6.17 -8.13
C LEU A 105 -1.05 7.67 -8.16
N GLN A 106 -2.09 8.06 -8.88
CA GLN A 106 -2.55 9.45 -8.92
C GLN A 106 -3.22 9.91 -7.62
N ILE A 107 -3.87 8.99 -6.91
CA ILE A 107 -4.43 9.25 -5.58
C ILE A 107 -3.29 9.41 -4.58
N TRP A 108 -2.29 8.52 -4.59
CA TRP A 108 -1.09 8.66 -3.76
C TRP A 108 -0.38 9.98 -3.98
N SER A 109 -0.27 10.46 -5.23
CA SER A 109 0.41 11.73 -5.52
C SER A 109 -0.30 12.94 -4.93
N ARG A 110 -1.60 12.83 -4.64
CA ARG A 110 -2.39 13.88 -3.98
C ARG A 110 -2.38 13.74 -2.46
N TYR A 111 -2.29 12.51 -1.97
CA TYR A 111 -2.34 12.19 -0.55
C TYR A 111 -0.99 12.43 0.15
N LEU A 112 0.12 12.06 -0.50
CA LEU A 112 1.46 12.18 0.09
C LEU A 112 1.95 13.63 0.11
N PRO A 113 2.87 13.98 1.04
CA PRO A 113 3.42 15.33 1.13
C PRO A 113 4.02 15.84 -0.19
N PRO A 114 3.98 17.16 -0.45
CA PRO A 114 4.55 17.75 -1.67
C PRO A 114 6.01 17.33 -1.89
N GLY A 115 6.35 17.03 -3.14
CA GLY A 115 7.69 16.55 -3.53
C GLY A 115 7.91 15.05 -3.34
N SER A 116 6.92 14.30 -2.84
CA SER A 116 6.96 12.84 -2.83
C SER A 116 7.02 12.26 -4.25
N THR A 117 7.65 11.10 -4.38
CA THR A 117 7.77 10.36 -5.64
C THR A 117 7.13 8.99 -5.53
N ILE A 118 6.47 8.56 -6.59
CA ILE A 118 5.75 7.30 -6.67
C ILE A 118 6.30 6.48 -7.83
N THR A 119 6.66 5.24 -7.54
CA THR A 119 7.07 4.24 -8.52
C THR A 119 6.02 3.16 -8.59
N GLY A 120 5.45 2.93 -9.78
CA GLY A 120 4.62 1.75 -10.05
C GLY A 120 5.41 0.68 -10.78
N ILE A 121 5.19 -0.60 -10.46
CA ILE A 121 5.68 -1.74 -11.24
C ILE A 121 4.50 -2.58 -11.71
N ASP A 122 4.43 -2.84 -13.01
CA ASP A 122 3.41 -3.73 -13.59
C ASP A 122 4.00 -4.62 -14.68
N ILE A 123 3.49 -5.86 -14.76
CA ILE A 123 3.88 -6.81 -15.79
C ILE A 123 3.27 -6.46 -17.16
N ASP A 124 2.12 -5.79 -17.18
CA ASP A 124 1.47 -5.36 -18.42
C ASP A 124 2.26 -4.19 -19.05
N PRO A 125 2.84 -4.38 -20.25
CA PRO A 125 3.59 -3.32 -20.93
C PRO A 125 2.71 -2.11 -21.28
N ALA A 126 1.38 -2.26 -21.36
CA ALA A 126 0.47 -1.14 -21.60
C ALA A 126 0.56 -0.08 -20.48
N CYS A 127 0.85 -0.49 -19.24
CA CYS A 127 0.99 0.42 -18.11
C CYS A 127 2.13 1.44 -18.32
N ALA A 128 3.21 1.05 -19.00
CA ALA A 128 4.34 1.93 -19.26
C ALA A 128 3.99 3.14 -20.16
N HIS A 129 2.84 3.08 -20.84
CA HIS A 129 2.34 4.16 -21.69
C HIS A 129 1.39 5.13 -20.97
N LEU A 130 1.06 4.88 -19.70
CA LEU A 130 0.20 5.77 -18.93
C LEU A 130 0.93 7.08 -18.59
N SER A 131 0.24 8.20 -18.82
CA SER A 131 0.71 9.53 -18.43
C SER A 131 -0.03 9.98 -17.18
N LEU A 132 0.59 9.81 -16.01
CA LEU A 132 -0.07 10.00 -14.72
C LEU A 132 0.22 11.34 -14.03
N GLY A 133 1.23 12.07 -14.49
CA GLY A 133 1.63 13.37 -13.95
C GLY A 133 3.06 13.39 -13.38
N ALA A 134 3.49 14.55 -12.89
CA ALA A 134 4.82 14.72 -12.32
C ALA A 134 4.99 13.91 -11.03
N GLY A 135 6.21 13.41 -10.80
CA GLY A 135 6.54 12.64 -9.59
C GLY A 135 6.07 11.19 -9.61
N ILE A 136 5.38 10.74 -10.65
CA ILE A 136 4.97 9.34 -10.85
C ILE A 136 5.79 8.75 -12.00
N ARG A 137 6.43 7.60 -11.76
CA ARG A 137 7.07 6.80 -12.80
C ARG A 137 6.52 5.38 -12.80
N ILE A 138 6.49 4.75 -13.96
CA ILE A 138 6.04 3.36 -14.14
C ILE A 138 7.19 2.57 -14.73
N LEU A 139 7.44 1.39 -14.18
CA LEU A 139 8.41 0.43 -14.64
C LEU A 139 7.66 -0.83 -15.10
N ASN A 140 7.96 -1.30 -16.31
CA ASN A 140 7.39 -2.56 -16.79
C ASN A 140 8.28 -3.74 -16.39
N GLY A 141 7.72 -4.70 -15.67
CA GLY A 141 8.42 -5.91 -15.28
C GLY A 141 7.62 -6.79 -14.32
N ASP A 142 8.03 -8.05 -14.23
CA ASP A 142 7.44 -9.00 -13.29
C ASP A 142 8.03 -8.79 -11.89
N ALA A 143 7.20 -8.36 -10.94
CA ALA A 143 7.61 -8.14 -9.56
C ALA A 143 7.85 -9.43 -8.76
N SER A 144 7.52 -10.61 -9.31
CA SER A 144 7.92 -11.90 -8.75
C SER A 144 9.32 -12.34 -9.21
N ASP A 145 9.90 -11.70 -10.24
CA ASP A 145 11.28 -11.92 -10.67
C ASP A 145 12.23 -10.97 -9.92
N SER A 146 12.92 -11.51 -8.91
CA SER A 146 13.91 -10.76 -8.12
C SER A 146 15.02 -10.13 -8.98
N ALA A 147 15.43 -10.77 -10.08
CA ALA A 147 16.44 -10.22 -10.97
C ALA A 147 15.87 -9.07 -11.81
N ALA A 148 14.59 -9.11 -12.18
CA ALA A 148 13.90 -7.98 -12.79
C ALA A 148 13.82 -6.80 -11.83
N LEU A 149 13.38 -7.04 -10.58
CA LEU A 149 13.34 -6.00 -9.55
C LEU A 149 14.71 -5.37 -9.30
N GLU A 150 15.78 -6.16 -9.27
CA GLU A 150 17.14 -5.64 -9.13
C GLU A 150 17.52 -4.71 -10.29
N ARG A 151 17.26 -5.13 -11.54
CA ARG A 151 17.54 -4.29 -12.72
C ARG A 151 16.72 -3.00 -12.73
N LEU A 152 15.46 -3.07 -12.31
CA LEU A 152 14.52 -1.95 -12.36
C LEU A 152 14.74 -0.94 -11.23
N LEU A 153 15.02 -1.42 -10.01
CA LEU A 153 15.08 -0.61 -8.80
C LEU A 153 16.50 -0.31 -8.33
N GLY A 154 17.52 -1.07 -8.77
CA GLY A 154 18.93 -0.83 -8.43
C GLY A 154 19.17 -0.74 -6.93
N ASP A 155 19.64 0.39 -6.42
CA ASP A 155 19.82 0.64 -4.97
C ASP A 155 18.72 1.51 -4.34
N GLU A 156 17.63 1.74 -5.06
CA GLU A 156 16.57 2.62 -4.58
C GLU A 156 15.92 2.08 -3.31
N ARG A 157 15.51 3.03 -2.45
CA ARG A 157 14.89 2.76 -1.15
C ARG A 157 13.55 3.47 -1.08
N PHE A 158 12.61 2.89 -0.36
CA PHE A 158 11.24 3.38 -0.26
C PHE A 158 10.82 3.54 1.19
N ASP A 159 10.04 4.58 1.48
CA ASP A 159 9.46 4.80 2.80
C ASP A 159 8.18 3.98 2.97
N ILE A 160 7.48 3.76 1.86
CA ILE A 160 6.23 2.99 1.78
C ILE A 160 6.34 2.04 0.59
N ILE A 161 6.01 0.77 0.80
CA ILE A 161 5.86 -0.22 -0.27
C ILE A 161 4.46 -0.83 -0.17
N VAL A 162 3.73 -0.89 -1.27
CA VAL A 162 2.42 -1.52 -1.39
C VAL A 162 2.50 -2.65 -2.41
N ASP A 163 2.12 -3.85 -2.01
CA ASP A 163 1.91 -4.99 -2.90
C ASP A 163 0.42 -5.19 -3.12
N ASP A 164 -0.05 -4.74 -4.28
CA ASP A 164 -1.41 -4.88 -4.81
C ASP A 164 -1.35 -5.56 -6.20
N GLY A 165 -0.40 -6.50 -6.35
CA GLY A 165 -0.11 -7.14 -7.63
C GLY A 165 -1.05 -8.32 -7.94
N SER A 166 -0.47 -9.49 -8.23
CA SER A 166 -1.25 -10.66 -8.66
C SER A 166 -2.09 -11.35 -7.57
N HIS A 167 -1.84 -10.99 -6.30
CA HIS A 167 -2.36 -11.65 -5.09
C HIS A 167 -2.03 -13.14 -4.95
N ARG A 168 -1.17 -13.70 -5.83
CA ARG A 168 -0.68 -15.08 -5.68
C ARG A 168 0.32 -15.16 -4.53
N SER A 169 0.20 -16.22 -3.73
CA SER A 169 0.99 -16.38 -2.50
C SER A 169 2.49 -16.47 -2.78
N ASP A 170 2.89 -17.22 -3.80
CA ASP A 170 4.27 -17.34 -4.27
C ASP A 170 4.83 -16.00 -4.78
N HIS A 171 4.02 -15.23 -5.50
CA HIS A 171 4.43 -13.92 -5.99
C HIS A 171 4.61 -12.91 -4.85
N ILE A 172 3.69 -12.87 -3.88
CA ILE A 172 3.78 -12.01 -2.68
C ILE A 172 5.04 -12.33 -1.87
N ILE A 173 5.38 -13.62 -1.71
CA ILE A 173 6.60 -14.01 -1.00
C ILE A 173 7.84 -13.51 -1.75
N ALA A 174 7.91 -13.77 -3.06
CA ALA A 174 9.05 -13.35 -3.88
C ALA A 174 9.23 -11.83 -3.91
N SER A 175 8.15 -11.07 -4.11
CA SER A 175 8.19 -9.60 -4.10
C SER A 175 8.56 -9.06 -2.72
N PHE A 176 8.05 -9.64 -1.64
CA PHE A 176 8.39 -9.26 -0.28
C PHE A 176 9.89 -9.47 0.00
N GLU A 177 10.44 -10.65 -0.32
CA GLU A 177 11.86 -10.95 -0.12
C GLU A 177 12.78 -9.99 -0.89
N ALA A 178 12.40 -9.64 -2.13
CA ALA A 178 13.17 -8.71 -2.95
C ALA A 178 13.03 -7.24 -2.52
N CYS A 179 11.83 -6.82 -2.09
CA CYS A 179 11.53 -5.41 -1.82
C CYS A 179 11.70 -5.01 -0.35
N PHE A 180 11.54 -5.90 0.62
CA PHE A 180 11.68 -5.58 2.04
C PHE A 180 13.08 -5.06 2.43
N PRO A 181 14.21 -5.57 1.86
CA PRO A 181 15.53 -4.97 2.06
C PRO A 181 15.60 -3.50 1.63
N ARG A 182 14.81 -3.11 0.63
CA ARG A 182 14.73 -1.76 0.07
C ARG A 182 13.85 -0.82 0.90
N LEU A 183 13.08 -1.34 1.84
CA LEU A 183 12.29 -0.53 2.76
C LEU A 183 13.21 0.28 3.69
N ALA A 184 12.94 1.57 3.83
CA ALA A 184 13.66 2.46 4.72
C ALA A 184 13.41 2.10 6.19
N ALA A 185 14.36 2.45 7.06
CA ALA A 185 14.15 2.30 8.50
C ALA A 185 12.99 3.20 8.96
N GLY A 186 12.05 2.62 9.70
CA GLY A 186 10.80 3.26 10.06
C GLY A 186 9.75 3.26 8.95
N GLY A 187 10.03 2.68 7.77
CA GLY A 187 9.08 2.54 6.68
C GLY A 187 8.06 1.42 6.90
N ILE A 188 7.02 1.37 6.05
CA ILE A 188 6.01 0.31 6.06
C ILE A 188 5.92 -0.44 4.72
N TYR A 189 5.63 -1.73 4.80
CA TYR A 189 5.27 -2.58 3.67
C TYR A 189 3.83 -3.06 3.88
N VAL A 190 2.97 -2.89 2.88
CA VAL A 190 1.57 -3.29 2.92
C VAL A 190 1.31 -4.32 1.84
N VAL A 191 0.60 -5.40 2.17
CA VAL A 191 0.12 -6.41 1.21
C VAL A 191 -1.40 -6.37 1.19
N GLU A 192 -1.99 -6.05 0.03
CA GLU A 192 -3.43 -6.07 -0.19
C GLU A 192 -3.94 -7.49 -0.51
N ASP A 193 -5.26 -7.69 -0.35
CA ASP A 193 -5.97 -8.89 -0.82
C ASP A 193 -5.40 -10.26 -0.43
N VAL A 194 -4.73 -10.31 0.73
CA VAL A 194 -4.23 -11.55 1.37
C VAL A 194 -5.30 -12.64 1.59
N HIS A 195 -6.59 -12.31 1.50
CA HIS A 195 -7.67 -13.31 1.54
C HIS A 195 -7.58 -14.29 0.36
N CYS A 196 -6.93 -13.92 -0.75
CA CYS A 196 -6.60 -14.80 -1.86
C CYS A 196 -5.77 -16.04 -1.43
N SER A 197 -5.02 -15.95 -0.34
CA SER A 197 -4.23 -17.08 0.21
C SER A 197 -5.07 -18.29 0.66
N TYR A 198 -6.40 -18.16 0.76
CA TYR A 198 -7.28 -19.30 1.01
C TYR A 198 -7.71 -20.05 -0.26
N PHE A 199 -7.40 -19.53 -1.45
CA PHE A 199 -7.88 -20.07 -2.72
C PHE A 199 -6.74 -20.70 -3.52
N ALA A 200 -6.95 -21.93 -4.00
CA ALA A 200 -5.96 -22.69 -4.77
C ALA A 200 -5.52 -22.00 -6.07
N SER A 201 -6.40 -21.24 -6.73
CA SER A 201 -6.07 -20.47 -7.93
C SER A 201 -4.98 -19.41 -7.70
N PHE A 202 -4.81 -18.96 -6.45
CA PHE A 202 -3.81 -17.99 -6.03
C PHE A 202 -2.62 -18.63 -5.31
N GLY A 203 -2.41 -19.93 -5.51
CA GLY A 203 -1.35 -20.69 -4.82
C GLY A 203 -1.60 -20.90 -3.33
N GLY A 204 -2.82 -20.61 -2.88
CA GLY A 204 -3.27 -20.77 -1.51
C GLY A 204 -4.03 -22.08 -1.27
N GLY A 205 -4.76 -22.14 -0.16
CA GLY A 205 -5.63 -23.26 0.15
C GLY A 205 -5.78 -23.50 1.65
N VAL A 206 -6.89 -24.13 2.06
CA VAL A 206 -7.04 -24.61 3.43
C VAL A 206 -6.06 -25.77 3.65
N PRO A 207 -5.23 -25.75 4.70
CA PRO A 207 -4.35 -26.87 5.00
C PRO A 207 -5.18 -28.16 5.15
N GLN A 208 -4.90 -29.16 4.33
CA GLN A 208 -5.42 -30.51 4.57
C GLN A 208 -4.83 -31.01 5.88
N ALA A 209 -5.60 -31.76 6.69
CA ALA A 209 -5.13 -32.27 7.97
C ALA A 209 -3.80 -33.05 7.78
N GLY A 210 -2.71 -32.50 8.31
CA GLY A 210 -1.35 -33.04 8.17
C GLY A 210 -0.44 -32.33 7.15
N GLY A 211 -0.95 -31.43 6.32
CA GLY A 211 -0.17 -30.67 5.33
C GLY A 211 0.27 -29.30 5.86
N ARG A 212 1.56 -29.12 6.14
CA ARG A 212 2.16 -27.79 6.37
C ARG A 212 2.26 -27.05 5.04
N HIS A 213 1.27 -26.24 4.68
CA HIS A 213 1.37 -25.33 3.53
C HIS A 213 1.88 -23.96 4.00
N GLY A 214 3.06 -23.60 3.51
CA GLY A 214 3.80 -22.42 3.93
C GLY A 214 3.28 -21.13 3.30
N ILE A 215 2.62 -20.31 4.11
CA ILE A 215 2.98 -18.88 4.21
C ILE A 215 4.25 -18.74 5.11
N PHE A 216 4.69 -19.86 5.71
CA PHE A 216 5.76 -19.96 6.71
C PHE A 216 6.86 -20.97 6.35
N GLN A 217 7.06 -21.32 5.08
CA GLN A 217 8.28 -22.03 4.70
C GLN A 217 9.31 -21.00 4.27
N GLY A 218 10.15 -20.57 5.22
CA GLY A 218 11.40 -19.92 4.89
C GLY A 218 12.31 -20.92 4.17
N ALA A 219 13.10 -20.40 3.22
CA ALA A 219 14.06 -21.15 2.43
C ALA A 219 14.97 -22.04 3.28
N ASP A 220 15.19 -23.27 2.80
CA ASP A 220 16.15 -24.24 3.33
C ASP A 220 17.61 -23.78 3.18
#